data_AF-A0A075MNS5-F1
#
_entry.id   AF-A0A075MNS5-F1
#
_cell.length_a   1.000
_cell.length_b   1.000
_cell.length_c   1.000
_cell.angle_alpha   90.00
_cell.angle_beta   90.00
_cell.angle_gamma   90.00
#
_symmetry.space_group_name_H-M   'P 1'
#
loop_
_entity.id
_entity.type
_entity.pdbx_description
1 polymer ?
#
loop_
_entity_poly.entity_id
_entity_poly.type
_entity_poly.pdbx_seq_one_letter_code
_entity_poly.pdbx_strand_id
1 'polypeptide(L)' 'MRKDIGVKYKDLTPQKLLEKIYERNEIKYGDKLGPTTDYFRSQGMSWENIIEKACREGGKDINFNK' A
#
# COMPACT_ATOMS: atom_id res chain seq x y z
N MET A 1 -13.88 5.96 -1.94
CA MET A 1 -12.77 5.75 -2.91
C MET A 1 -11.76 4.74 -2.35
N ARG A 2 -10.94 4.02 -3.15
CA ARG A 2 -10.01 2.96 -2.66
C ARG A 2 -9.12 3.41 -1.49
N LYS A 3 -8.61 4.64 -1.55
CA LYS A 3 -7.71 5.21 -0.54
C LYS A 3 -8.40 5.31 0.83
N ASP A 4 -9.69 5.66 0.86
CA ASP A 4 -10.48 5.76 2.10
C ASP A 4 -10.63 4.41 2.81
N ILE A 5 -10.83 3.33 2.05
CA ILE A 5 -10.83 1.97 2.59
C ILE A 5 -9.47 1.65 3.22
N GLY A 6 -8.40 2.03 2.53
CA GLY A 6 -7.03 1.87 3.01
C GLY A 6 -6.71 2.68 4.28
N VAL A 7 -7.37 3.83 4.49
CA VAL A 7 -7.26 4.63 5.73
C VAL A 7 -8.04 3.94 6.86
N LYS A 8 -9.30 3.55 6.60
CA LYS A 8 -10.15 2.85 7.58
C LYS A 8 -9.45 1.65 8.24
N TYR A 9 -8.76 0.81 7.47
CA TYR A 9 -8.06 -0.36 8.04
C TYR A 9 -6.72 -0.01 8.71
N LYS A 10 -6.07 1.09 8.30
CA LYS A 10 -4.87 1.60 8.98
C LYS A 10 -5.19 2.18 10.35
N ASP A 11 -6.34 2.83 10.49
CA ASP A 11 -6.82 3.34 11.78
C ASP A 11 -7.10 2.21 12.79
N LEU A 12 -7.35 0.99 12.29
CA LEU A 12 -7.51 -0.23 13.11
C LEU A 12 -6.18 -0.97 13.35
N THR A 13 -5.09 -0.56 12.69
CA THR A 13 -3.79 -1.24 12.79
C THR A 13 -3.06 -0.77 14.05
N PRO A 14 -2.47 -1.68 14.86
CA PRO A 14 -1.68 -1.28 16.03
C PRO A 14 -0.58 -0.28 15.68
N GLN A 15 -0.42 0.77 16.48
CA GLN A 15 0.46 1.92 16.20
C GLN A 15 1.88 1.53 15.78
N LYS A 16 2.51 0.59 16.52
CA LYS A 16 3.86 0.10 16.22
C LYS A 16 3.99 -0.54 14.82
N LEU A 17 2.93 -1.19 14.35
CA LEU A 17 2.90 -1.81 13.03
C LEU A 17 2.56 -0.76 11.95
N LEU A 18 1.67 0.17 12.28
CA LEU A 18 1.31 1.28 11.39
C LEU A 18 2.53 2.15 11.03
N GLU A 19 3.37 2.46 12.02
CA GLU A 19 4.62 3.22 11.81
C GLU A 19 5.56 2.50 10.83
N LYS A 20 5.76 1.19 10.99
CA LYS A 20 6.56 0.38 10.06
C LYS A 20 5.98 0.38 8.65
N ILE A 21 4.66 0.31 8.52
CA ILE A 21 3.98 0.37 7.22
C ILE A 21 4.21 1.74 6.56
N TYR A 22 4.09 2.83 7.32
CA TYR A 22 4.31 4.18 6.82
C TYR A 22 5.75 4.41 6.39
N GLU A 23 6.72 4.03 7.21
CA GLU A 23 8.14 4.11 6.86
C GLU A 23 8.44 3.32 5.58
N ARG A 24 7.99 2.06 5.49
CA ARG A 24 8.19 1.24 4.31
C ARG A 24 7.54 1.86 3.06
N ASN A 25 6.32 2.35 3.17
CA ASN A 25 5.62 2.95 2.02
C ASN A 25 6.28 4.24 1.56
N GLU A 26 6.76 5.06 2.49
CA GLU A 26 7.51 6.28 2.17
C GLU A 26 8.80 5.94 1.42
N ILE A 27 9.60 4.99 1.92
CA ILE A 27 10.85 4.55 1.29
C ILE A 27 10.59 4.00 -0.13
N LYS A 28 9.51 3.21 -0.29
CA LYS A 28 9.27 2.47 -1.54
C LYS A 28 8.52 3.27 -2.60
N TYR A 29 7.64 4.18 -2.19
CA TYR A 29 6.71 4.86 -3.09
C TYR A 29 6.69 6.38 -2.93
N GLY A 30 7.31 6.93 -1.88
CA GLY A 30 7.24 8.36 -1.56
C GLY A 30 5.87 8.83 -1.07
N ASP A 31 5.00 7.90 -0.65
CA ASP A 31 3.68 8.19 -0.07
C ASP A 31 3.42 7.21 1.08
N LYS A 32 3.28 7.73 2.31
CA LYS A 32 2.96 6.96 3.52
C LYS A 32 1.74 6.03 3.37
N LEU A 33 0.71 6.49 2.67
CA LEU A 33 -0.52 5.72 2.43
C LEU A 33 -0.35 4.68 1.32
N GLY A 34 0.75 4.75 0.57
CA GLY A 34 1.11 3.85 -0.52
C GLY A 34 0.74 4.42 -1.90
N PRO A 35 1.04 3.67 -2.96
CA PRO A 35 0.92 4.15 -4.33
C PRO A 35 -0.53 4.32 -4.76
N THR A 36 -0.80 5.38 -5.51
CA THR A 36 -2.09 5.63 -6.17
C THR A 36 -2.19 4.88 -7.50
N THR A 37 -3.38 4.86 -8.09
CA THR A 37 -3.57 4.38 -9.46
C THR A 37 -2.70 5.18 -10.44
N ASP A 38 -2.69 6.50 -10.30
CA ASP A 38 -1.92 7.41 -11.17
C ASP A 38 -0.42 7.20 -11.04
N TYR A 39 0.07 6.87 -9.83
CA TYR A 39 1.46 6.48 -9.62
C TYR A 39 1.84 5.30 -10.53
N PHE A 40 1.01 4.24 -10.58
CA PHE A 40 1.33 3.11 -11.44
C PHE A 40 1.17 3.41 -12.94
N ARG A 41 0.21 4.26 -13.28
CA ARG A 41 0.02 4.70 -14.67
C ARG A 41 1.19 5.55 -15.17
N SER A 42 1.75 6.43 -14.33
CA SER A 42 2.93 7.22 -14.69
C SER A 42 4.19 6.37 -14.87
N GLN A 43 4.26 5.21 -14.22
CA GLN A 43 5.31 4.20 -14.41
C GLN A 43 5.07 3.29 -15.63
N GLY A 44 4.05 3.56 -16.46
CA GLY A 44 3.76 2.79 -17.68
C GLY A 44 3.04 1.46 -17.45
N MET A 45 2.50 1.21 -16.25
CA MET A 45 1.81 -0.05 -15.95
C MET A 45 0.43 -0.12 -16.63
N SER A 46 0.11 -1.27 -17.25
CA SER A 46 -1.21 -1.52 -17.83
C SER A 46 -2.30 -1.64 -16.76
N TRP A 47 -3.55 -1.44 -17.16
CA TRP A 47 -4.69 -1.54 -16.26
C TRP A 47 -4.85 -2.95 -15.68
N GLU A 48 -4.62 -3.97 -16.51
CA GLU A 48 -4.68 -5.38 -16.13
C GLU A 48 -3.67 -5.67 -15.02
N ASN A 49 -2.42 -5.19 -15.18
CA ASN A 49 -1.37 -5.35 -14.18
C ASN A 49 -1.70 -4.60 -12.87
N ILE A 50 -2.33 -3.42 -12.94
CA ILE A 50 -2.73 -2.66 -11.74
C ILE A 50 -3.83 -3.40 -10.98
N ILE A 51 -4.84 -3.92 -11.69
CA ILE A 51 -5.95 -4.69 -11.11
C ILE A 51 -5.42 -5.95 -10.46
N GLU A 52 -4.60 -6.71 -11.19
CA GLU A 52 -3.98 -7.96 -10.74
C GLU A 52 -3.18 -7.75 -9.44
N LYS A 53 -2.35 -6.69 -9.38
CA LYS A 53 -1.62 -6.35 -8.15
C LYS A 53 -2.51 -5.86 -7.02
N ALA A 54 -3.60 -5.15 -7.31
CA ALA A 54 -4.52 -4.66 -6.28
C ALA A 54 -5.30 -5.81 -5.59
N CYS A 55 -5.44 -6.96 -6.25
CA CYS A 55 -6.05 -8.16 -5.68
C CYS A 55 -5.11 -8.95 -4.75
N ARG A 56 -3.81 -8.67 -4.75
CA ARG A 56 -2.82 -9.38 -3.94
C ARG A 56 -2.67 -8.77 -2.55
N GLU A 57 -2.52 -9.63 -1.55
CA GLU A 57 -2.15 -9.22 -0.20
C GLU A 57 -0.75 -8.56 -0.18
N GLY A 58 -0.67 -7.36 0.41
CA GLY A 58 0.58 -6.67 0.66
C GLY A 58 1.24 -7.12 1.97
N GLY A 59 2.47 -6.65 2.22
CA GLY A 59 3.07 -6.74 3.55
C GLY A 59 3.85 -8.02 3.87
N LYS A 60 4.06 -8.92 2.88
CA LYS A 60 4.95 -10.09 3.03
C LYS A 60 6.37 -9.69 3.42
N ASP A 61 6.81 -8.52 2.97
CA ASP A 61 8.13 -7.94 3.21
C ASP A 61 8.30 -7.33 4.62
N ILE A 62 7.21 -7.13 5.36
CA ILE A 62 7.23 -6.56 6.71
C ILE A 62 6.86 -7.61 7.78
N ASN A 63 7.02 -8.90 7.44
CA ASN A 63 6.81 -10.05 8.35
C ASN A 63 5.46 -10.02 9.09
N PHE A 64 4.36 -9.81 8.35
CA PHE A 64 3.00 -9.83 8.92
C PHE A 64 2.58 -11.16 9.60
N ASN A 65 3.37 -12.23 9.51
CA ASN A 65 3.05 -13.59 9.98
C ASN A 65 4.00 -14.12 11.09
N LYS A 66 4.53 -13.25 11.97
CA LYS A 66 5.20 -13.69 13.21
C LYS A 66 4.76 -12.89 14.41
#